data_AF-A0A8T3KN01-F1
#
_entry.id   AF-A0A8T3KN01-F1
#
_cell.length_a   1.000
_cell.length_b   1.000
_cell.length_c   1.000
_cell.angle_alpha   90.00
_cell.angle_beta   90.00
_cell.angle_gamma   90.00
#
_symmetry.space_group_name_H-M   'P 1'
#
loop_
_entity.id
_entity.type
_entity.pdbx_description
1 polymer ?
#
loop_
_entity_poly.entity_id
_entity_poly.type
_entity_poly.pdbx_seq_one_letter_code
_entity_poly.pdbx_strand_id
1 'polypeptide(L)'
;MDKQFDITKFDVDKSIAAQKEYCEQKGAPHFAPYDGRCHCCKNNIYKPLGYKRGQSASWIGRTGYRSVENCLLEEADYISGITVEKAGKELVTGCPHCNRSYCD
;
A
#
# COMPACT_ATOMS: atom_id res chain seq x y z
N MET A 1 -6.35 16.08 -18.37
CA MET A 1 -6.79 15.86 -16.98
C MET A 1 -5.62 15.23 -16.25
N ASP A 2 -4.68 16.09 -15.90
CA ASP A 2 -3.43 15.74 -15.24
C ASP A 2 -3.77 15.24 -13.84
N LYS A 3 -3.67 13.92 -13.64
CA LYS A 3 -3.70 13.35 -12.29
C LYS A 3 -2.39 13.79 -11.65
N GLN A 4 -2.40 14.92 -10.95
CA GLN A 4 -1.29 15.35 -10.13
C GLN A 4 -1.09 14.32 -9.02
N PHE A 5 -0.16 13.40 -9.24
CA PHE A 5 0.22 12.40 -8.28
C PHE A 5 1.21 13.03 -7.28
N ASP A 6 0.78 13.15 -6.04
CA ASP A 6 1.58 13.77 -4.99
C ASP A 6 2.37 12.72 -4.21
N ILE A 7 3.57 12.41 -4.70
CA ILE A 7 4.56 11.55 -4.03
C ILE A 7 4.94 12.03 -2.64
N THR A 8 4.78 13.33 -2.34
CA THR A 8 5.28 13.92 -1.10
C THR A 8 4.49 13.49 0.13
N LYS A 9 3.31 12.88 -0.08
CA LYS A 9 2.44 12.35 0.98
C LYS A 9 2.89 11.00 1.53
N PHE A 10 3.84 10.34 0.87
CA PHE A 10 4.37 9.05 1.29
C PHE A 10 5.75 9.22 1.93
N ASP A 11 5.82 8.95 3.23
CA ASP A 11 7.04 9.00 4.01
C ASP A 11 6.99 7.84 5.00
N VAL A 12 7.91 6.89 4.88
CA VAL A 12 7.86 5.64 5.62
C VAL A 12 8.00 5.88 7.12
N ASP A 13 9.00 6.67 7.52
CA ASP A 13 9.32 6.88 8.93
C ASP A 13 8.22 7.68 9.62
N LYS A 14 7.70 8.73 8.96
CA LYS A 14 6.58 9.49 9.49
C LYS A 14 5.30 8.68 9.57
N SER A 15 5.06 7.77 8.61
CA SER A 15 3.86 6.95 8.63
C SER A 15 3.90 5.88 9.73
N ILE A 16 5.07 5.31 10.01
CA ILE A 16 5.26 4.39 11.14
C ILE A 16 4.99 5.13 12.46
N ALA A 17 5.58 6.33 12.62
CA ALA A 17 5.34 7.16 13.81
C ALA A 17 3.86 7.50 13.97
N ALA A 18 3.21 7.97 12.90
CA ALA A 18 1.80 8.33 12.92
C ALA A 18 0.88 7.14 13.26
N GLN A 19 1.17 5.94 12.72
CA GLN A 19 0.40 4.74 13.05
C GLN A 19 0.54 4.37 14.53
N LYS A 20 1.77 4.45 15.05
CA LYS A 20 2.06 4.17 16.45
C LYS A 20 1.29 5.14 17.36
N GLU A 21 1.39 6.43 17.09
CA GLU A 21 0.67 7.48 17.84
C GLU A 21 -0.86 7.26 17.78
N TYR A 22 -1.40 6.91 16.61
CA TYR A 22 -2.81 6.60 16.46
C TYR A 22 -3.25 5.41 17.33
N CYS A 23 -2.47 4.32 17.34
CA CYS A 23 -2.78 3.13 18.14
C CYS A 23 -2.71 3.44 19.64
N GLU A 24 -1.70 4.22 20.08
CA GLU A 24 -1.56 4.66 21.48
C GLU A 24 -2.73 5.54 21.93
N GLN A 25 -3.11 6.53 21.12
CA GLN A 25 -4.22 7.44 21.43
C GLN A 25 -5.57 6.73 21.48
N LYS A 26 -5.79 5.72 20.63
CA LYS A 26 -7.05 4.96 20.56
C LYS A 26 -7.08 3.74 21.49
N GLY A 27 -5.94 3.35 22.07
CA GLY A 27 -5.81 2.09 22.79
C GLY A 27 -6.03 0.86 21.89
N ALA A 28 -5.77 0.99 20.60
CA ALA A 28 -5.99 -0.07 19.62
C ALA A 28 -4.76 -1.00 19.51
N PRO A 29 -4.95 -2.29 19.24
CA PRO A 29 -3.84 -3.21 18.98
C PRO A 29 -3.06 -2.78 17.72
N HIS A 30 -1.73 -2.83 17.79
CA HIS A 30 -0.87 -2.45 16.69
C HIS A 30 -0.69 -3.62 15.70
N PHE A 31 -1.52 -3.67 14.65
CA PHE A 31 -1.47 -4.73 13.63
C PHE A 31 -0.43 -4.50 12.53
N ALA A 32 -0.10 -3.24 12.23
CA ALA A 32 0.87 -2.94 11.18
C ALA A 32 2.27 -3.50 11.55
N PRO A 33 3.03 -4.02 10.57
CA PRO A 33 4.41 -4.45 10.80
C PRO A 33 5.26 -3.28 11.32
N TYR A 34 6.10 -3.55 12.31
CA TYR A 34 6.91 -2.53 13.00
C TYR A 34 7.88 -1.78 12.06
N ASP A 35 8.48 -2.49 11.09
CA ASP A 35 9.38 -1.93 10.08
C ASP A 35 8.65 -1.51 8.79
N GLY A 36 7.32 -1.57 8.81
CA GLY A 36 6.46 -1.32 7.65
C GLY A 36 6.52 -2.42 6.57
N ARG A 37 7.31 -3.49 6.73
CA ARG A 37 7.45 -4.53 5.69
C ARG A 37 6.42 -5.64 5.87
N CYS A 38 5.61 -5.85 4.83
CA CYS A 38 4.63 -6.92 4.84
C CYS A 38 5.31 -8.29 4.97
N HIS A 39 4.85 -9.13 5.90
CA HIS A 39 5.38 -10.49 6.08
C HIS A 39 5.13 -11.40 4.88
N CYS A 40 4.14 -11.10 4.04
CA CYS A 40 3.79 -11.84 2.83
C CYS A 40 4.56 -11.34 1.60
N CYS A 41 4.33 -10.11 1.14
CA CYS A 41 4.91 -9.60 -0.12
C CYS A 41 6.26 -8.89 0.05
N LYS A 42 6.75 -8.71 1.27
CA LYS A 42 8.03 -8.05 1.63
C LYS A 42 8.15 -6.58 1.23
N ASN A 43 7.16 -6.01 0.54
CA ASN A 43 7.09 -4.58 0.25
C ASN A 43 6.75 -3.77 1.49
N ASN A 44 7.24 -2.53 1.53
CA ASN A 44 6.91 -1.60 2.60
C ASN A 44 5.53 -0.97 2.35
N ILE A 45 4.60 -1.16 3.29
CA ILE A 45 3.20 -0.75 3.17
C ILE A 45 2.98 0.77 3.07
N TYR A 46 3.95 1.57 3.49
CA TYR A 46 3.91 3.03 3.43
C TYR A 46 4.56 3.58 2.16
N LYS A 47 5.24 2.72 1.39
CA LYS A 47 5.84 3.11 0.11
C LYS A 47 4.80 3.01 -1.00
N PRO A 48 4.70 4.00 -1.90
CA PRO A 48 3.78 3.90 -3.02
C PRO A 48 4.31 2.88 -4.03
N LEU A 49 3.44 1.96 -4.46
CA LEU A 49 3.71 1.07 -5.59
C LEU A 49 2.65 1.31 -6.67
N GLY A 50 3.13 1.56 -7.88
CA GLY A 50 2.31 1.77 -9.07
C GLY A 50 1.97 0.45 -9.75
N TYR A 51 0.72 0.31 -10.15
CA TYR A 51 0.25 -0.81 -10.96
C TYR A 51 -0.38 -0.29 -12.24
N LYS A 52 -0.10 -0.99 -13.34
CA LYS A 52 -0.92 -0.87 -14.55
C LYS A 52 -1.99 -1.96 -14.51
N ARG A 53 -3.24 -1.61 -14.84
CA ARG A 53 -4.27 -2.57 -15.15
C ARG A 53 -3.76 -3.40 -16.32
N GLY A 54 -3.67 -4.73 -16.12
CA GLY A 54 -3.11 -5.60 -17.13
C GLY A 54 -3.81 -5.43 -18.48
N GLN A 55 -3.03 -5.37 -19.55
CA GLN A 55 -3.54 -5.80 -20.85
C GLN A 55 -3.80 -7.31 -20.75
N SER A 56 -4.89 -7.78 -21.37
CA SER A 56 -5.30 -9.19 -21.34
C SER A 56 -4.14 -10.11 -21.73
N ALA A 57 -3.60 -10.85 -20.75
CA ALA A 57 -2.66 -11.93 -21.05
C ALA A 57 -3.48 -13.17 -21.43
N SER A 58 -3.75 -13.33 -22.74
CA SER A 58 -4.36 -14.54 -23.28
C SER A 58 -3.35 -15.69 -23.18
N TRP A 59 -3.41 -16.45 -22.09
CA TRP A 59 -2.79 -17.77 -22.01
C TRP A 59 -3.90 -18.80 -22.15
N ILE A 60 -3.93 -19.51 -23.28
CA ILE A 60 -4.65 -20.76 -23.54
C ILE A 60 -5.84 -20.99 -22.57
N GLY A 61 -6.93 -20.24 -22.76
CA GLY A 61 -8.19 -20.44 -22.05
C GLY A 61 -8.32 -19.91 -20.62
N ARG A 62 -7.34 -19.17 -20.06
CA ARG A 62 -7.50 -18.43 -18.80
C ARG A 62 -7.37 -16.93 -19.03
N THR A 63 -8.50 -16.21 -19.00
CA THR A 63 -8.51 -14.75 -18.92
C THR A 63 -8.13 -14.32 -17.51
N GLY A 64 -6.92 -13.81 -17.35
CA GLY A 64 -6.46 -13.16 -16.13
C GLY A 64 -5.93 -11.76 -16.44
N TYR A 65 -6.32 -10.78 -15.62
CA TYR A 65 -5.58 -9.52 -15.56
C TYR A 65 -4.29 -9.79 -14.78
N ARG A 66 -3.13 -9.69 -15.44
CA ARG A 66 -1.85 -9.67 -14.72
C ARG A 66 -1.45 -8.22 -14.52
N SER A 67 -1.58 -7.73 -13.29
CA SER A 67 -0.99 -6.44 -12.92
C SER A 67 0.51 -6.54 -13.15
N VAL A 68 1.07 -5.63 -13.95
CA VAL A 68 2.53 -5.44 -13.93
C VAL A 68 2.86 -4.74 -12.62
N GLU A 69 3.59 -5.45 -11.77
CA GLU A 69 4.05 -4.93 -10.48
C GLU A 69 5.16 -3.90 -10.72
N ASN A 70 5.16 -2.83 -9.92
CA ASN A 70 6.25 -1.85 -9.85
C ASN A 70 6.55 -1.10 -11.16
N CYS A 71 5.51 -0.62 -11.85
CA CYS A 71 5.71 0.38 -12.91
C CYS A 71 6.10 1.75 -12.33
N LEU A 72 6.67 2.63 -13.17
CA LEU A 72 6.92 4.03 -12.79
C LEU A 72 5.61 4.65 -12.31
N LEU A 73 5.66 5.29 -11.14
CA LEU A 73 4.46 5.80 -10.47
C LEU A 73 3.67 6.78 -11.34
N GLU A 74 4.36 7.56 -12.17
CA GLU A 74 3.78 8.54 -13.08
C GLU A 74 2.92 7.91 -14.18
N GLU A 75 3.20 6.64 -14.53
CA GLU A 75 2.48 5.90 -15.57
C GLU A 75 1.49 4.88 -15.00
N ALA A 76 1.32 4.85 -13.68
CA ALA A 76 0.49 3.87 -13.01
C ALA A 76 -1.01 4.23 -13.16
N ASP A 77 -1.83 3.22 -13.46
CA ASP A 77 -3.29 3.38 -13.49
C ASP A 77 -3.86 3.65 -12.10
N TYR A 78 -3.26 2.98 -11.10
CA TYR A 78 -3.54 3.19 -9.70
C TYR A 78 -2.30 2.92 -8.86
N ILE A 79 -2.26 3.54 -7.69
CA ILE A 79 -1.12 3.50 -6.77
C ILE A 79 -1.63 3.00 -5.43
N SER A 80 -0.91 2.03 -4.88
CA SER A 80 -1.13 1.52 -3.53
C SER A 80 -0.18 2.17 -2.54
N GLY A 81 -0.28 1.78 -1.27
CA GLY A 81 0.50 2.32 -0.18
C GLY A 81 -0.38 3.13 0.77
N ILE A 82 0.15 3.39 1.96
CA ILE A 82 -0.51 4.17 3.00
C ILE A 82 0.26 5.48 3.16
N THR A 83 -0.45 6.59 3.04
CA THR A 83 0.13 7.93 3.28
C THR A 83 0.24 8.21 4.77
N VAL A 84 1.07 9.18 5.14
CA VAL A 84 1.24 9.62 6.54
C VAL A 84 -0.10 10.01 7.15
N GLU A 85 -0.92 10.79 6.42
CA GLU A 85 -2.23 11.21 6.89
C GLU A 85 -3.18 10.03 7.15
N LYS A 86 -3.13 9.00 6.30
CA LYS A 86 -3.99 7.82 6.43
C LYS A 86 -3.56 6.99 7.63
N ALA A 87 -2.25 6.77 7.80
CA ALA A 87 -1.69 6.09 8.97
C ALA A 87 -2.07 6.77 10.30
N GLY A 88 -2.15 8.11 10.31
CA GLY A 88 -2.57 8.86 11.50
C GLY A 88 -4.08 8.93 11.75
N LYS A 89 -4.93 8.43 10.84
CA LYS A 89 -6.41 8.56 10.94
C LYS A 89 -7.12 7.23 11.09
N GLU A 90 -6.55 6.13 10.60
CA GLU A 90 -7.18 4.81 10.63
C GLU A 90 -6.21 3.69 11.03
N LEU A 91 -6.77 2.61 11.57
CA LEU A 91 -6.01 1.44 11.95
C LEU A 91 -5.62 0.64 10.70
N VAL A 92 -4.31 0.47 10.48
CA VAL A 92 -3.81 -0.34 9.38
C VAL A 92 -3.90 -1.81 9.76
N THR A 93 -4.87 -2.51 9.19
CA THR A 93 -5.17 -3.93 9.45
C THR A 93 -4.76 -4.86 8.32
N GLY A 94 -4.19 -4.36 7.24
CA GLY A 94 -3.76 -5.18 6.11
C GLY A 94 -2.77 -4.49 5.17
N CYS A 95 -2.15 -5.29 4.31
CA CYS A 95 -1.19 -4.83 3.32
C CYS A 95 -1.89 -4.22 2.10
N PRO A 96 -1.61 -2.96 1.72
CA PRO A 96 -2.21 -2.32 0.55
C PRO A 96 -1.68 -2.86 -0.79
N HIS A 97 -0.65 -3.70 -0.79
CA HIS A 97 -0.02 -4.22 -2.01
C HIS A 97 -0.52 -5.60 -2.38
N CYS A 98 -0.51 -6.54 -1.43
CA CYS A 98 -0.96 -7.91 -1.66
C CYS A 98 -2.34 -8.21 -1.07
N ASN A 99 -3.00 -7.22 -0.46
CA ASN A 99 -4.33 -7.33 0.16
C ASN A 99 -4.42 -8.41 1.26
N ARG A 100 -3.28 -8.75 1.88
CA ARG A 100 -3.22 -9.69 3.01
C ARG A 100 -3.61 -8.96 4.30
N SER A 101 -4.58 -9.52 5.05
CA SER A 101 -4.92 -9.08 6.40
C SER A 101 -3.79 -9.38 7.39
N TYR A 102 -3.59 -8.51 8.37
CA TYR A 102 -2.77 -8.70 9.56
C TYR A 102 -3.61 -9.00 10.81
N CYS A 103 -4.93 -8.79 10.72
CA CYS A 103 -5.88 -9.26 11.70
C CYS A 103 -6.23 -10.71 11.35
N ASP A 104 -5.77 -11.64 12.17
CA ASP A 104 -6.19 -13.05 12.21
C ASP A 104 -7.14 -13.28 13.40
#